data_AF-A0A7R9X5V1-F1
#
_entry.id   AF-A0A7R9X5V1-F1
#
_cell.length_a   1.000
_cell.length_b   1.000
_cell.length_c   1.000
_cell.angle_alpha   90.00
_cell.angle_beta   90.00
_cell.angle_gamma   90.00
#
_symmetry.space_group_name_H-M   'P 1'
#
loop_
_entity.id
_entity.type
_entity.pdbx_description
1 polymer ?
#
loop_
_entity_poly.entity_id
_entity_poly.type
_entity_poly.pdbx_seq_one_letter_code
_entity_poly.pdbx_strand_id
1 'polypeptide(L)'
;MVIYKRPTRWWEKFLRKNMAPIAPGTAQKWKGRLSAVYMLVAWNLAGIAAYKIFFKSSPDKDEDKSSGEIYADRLSRRQNKVYIYKMDGFTVKDTTVLDPLEVDKD
;
A
#
# COMPACT_ATOMS: atom_id res chain seq x y z
N MET A 1 -10.11 -11.38 -34.96
CA MET A 1 -11.47 -10.87 -34.67
C MET A 1 -11.54 -10.51 -33.19
N VAL A 2 -11.53 -9.21 -32.83
CA VAL A 2 -11.51 -8.78 -31.43
C VAL A 2 -12.94 -8.80 -30.89
N ILE A 3 -13.23 -9.73 -29.97
CA ILE A 3 -14.54 -9.84 -29.33
C ILE A 3 -14.60 -8.76 -28.24
N TYR A 4 -15.20 -7.61 -28.56
CA TYR A 4 -15.56 -6.63 -27.54
C TYR A 4 -16.67 -7.21 -26.66
N LYS A 5 -16.37 -7.44 -25.39
CA LYS A 5 -17.38 -7.72 -24.36
C LYS A 5 -18.27 -6.48 -24.28
N ARG A 6 -19.50 -6.56 -24.82
CA ARG A 6 -20.42 -5.42 -24.75
C ARG A 6 -20.76 -5.14 -23.28
N PRO A 7 -20.73 -3.88 -22.84
CA PRO A 7 -21.25 -3.54 -21.53
C PRO A 7 -22.72 -3.93 -21.42
N THR A 8 -23.19 -4.11 -20.19
CA THR A 8 -24.59 -4.45 -19.90
C THR A 8 -25.55 -3.44 -20.53
N ARG A 9 -26.68 -3.92 -21.06
CA ARG A 9 -27.66 -3.09 -21.79
C ARG A 9 -28.16 -1.85 -21.01
N TRP A 10 -28.19 -1.92 -19.68
CA TRP A 10 -28.59 -0.80 -18.83
C TRP A 10 -27.54 0.32 -18.80
N TRP A 11 -26.26 -0.04 -18.84
CA TRP A 11 -25.15 0.92 -18.85
C TRP A 11 -25.08 1.68 -20.17
N GLU A 12 -25.28 0.99 -21.30
CA GLU A 12 -25.36 1.64 -22.62
C GLU A 12 -26.53 2.64 -22.68
N LYS A 13 -27.70 2.28 -22.14
CA LYS A 13 -28.87 3.18 -22.08
C LYS A 13 -28.58 4.40 -21.21
N PHE A 14 -27.96 4.22 -20.05
CA PHE A 14 -27.58 5.32 -19.16
C PHE A 14 -26.59 6.28 -19.82
N LEU A 15 -25.53 5.73 -20.44
CA LEU A 15 -24.53 6.51 -21.15
C LEU A 15 -25.16 7.28 -22.32
N ARG A 16 -25.98 6.64 -23.15
CA ARG A 16 -26.64 7.32 -24.28
C ARG A 16 -27.66 8.37 -23.84
N LYS A 17 -28.30 8.20 -22.68
CA LYS A 17 -29.26 9.17 -22.15
C LYS A 17 -28.57 10.43 -21.60
N ASN A 18 -27.39 10.27 -21.01
CA ASN A 18 -26.68 11.37 -20.33
C ASN A 18 -25.53 11.97 -21.15
N MET A 19 -24.97 11.23 -22.11
CA MET A 19 -23.87 11.70 -22.96
C MET A 19 -24.34 11.87 -24.40
N ALA A 20 -24.31 13.11 -24.89
CA ALA A 20 -24.51 13.41 -26.30
C ALA A 20 -23.34 12.85 -27.14
N PRO A 21 -23.59 12.44 -28.40
CA PRO A 21 -22.52 12.01 -29.30
C PRO A 21 -21.51 13.15 -29.49
N ILE A 22 -20.25 12.89 -29.13
CA ILE A 22 -19.17 13.87 -29.22
C ILE A 22 -18.71 14.00 -30.67
N ALA A 23 -18.62 15.23 -31.17
CA ALA A 23 -18.05 15.52 -32.49
C ALA A 23 -16.60 15.02 -32.60
N PRO A 24 -16.17 14.47 -33.75
CA PRO A 24 -14.89 13.75 -33.88
C PRO A 24 -13.67 14.60 -33.53
N GLY A 25 -13.67 15.90 -33.87
CA GLY A 25 -12.58 16.83 -33.51
C GLY A 25 -12.45 17.06 -32.00
N THR A 26 -13.56 17.06 -31.27
CA THR A 26 -13.59 17.21 -29.81
C THR A 26 -13.15 15.91 -29.13
N ALA A 27 -13.55 14.75 -29.66
CA ALA A 27 -13.17 13.44 -29.12
C ALA A 27 -11.64 13.25 -29.09
N GLN A 28 -10.94 13.66 -30.17
CA GLN A 28 -9.48 13.53 -30.25
C GLN A 28 -8.77 14.35 -29.17
N LYS A 29 -9.24 15.58 -28.90
CA LYS A 29 -8.70 16.43 -27.83
C LYS A 29 -8.91 15.81 -26.45
N TRP A 30 -10.11 15.30 -26.18
CA TRP A 30 -10.42 14.66 -24.91
C TRP A 30 -9.66 13.36 -24.70
N LYS A 31 -9.40 12.60 -25.76
CA LYS A 31 -8.57 11.39 -25.69
C LYS A 31 -7.17 11.68 -25.15
N GLY A 32 -6.51 12.73 -25.66
CA GLY A 32 -5.18 13.14 -25.18
C GLY A 32 -5.19 13.71 -23.75
N ARG A 33 -6.23 14.45 -23.38
CA ARG A 33 -6.37 14.99 -22.01
C ARG A 33 -6.61 13.88 -21.00
N LEU A 34 -7.49 12.93 -21.33
CA LEU A 34 -7.77 11.79 -20.47
C LEU A 34 -6.55 10.89 -20.31
N SER A 35 -5.75 10.66 -21.36
CA SER A 35 -4.54 9.85 -21.23
C SER A 35 -3.53 10.47 -20.25
N ALA A 36 -3.38 11.81 -20.26
CA ALA A 36 -2.51 12.49 -19.31
C ALA A 36 -3.01 12.36 -17.86
N VAL A 37 -4.31 12.52 -17.64
CA VAL A 37 -4.93 12.30 -16.31
C VAL A 37 -4.74 10.85 -15.85
N TYR A 38 -4.99 9.88 -16.73
CA TYR A 38 -4.77 8.47 -16.43
C TYR A 38 -3.30 8.19 -16.07
N MET A 39 -2.34 8.80 -16.75
CA MET A 39 -0.92 8.64 -16.42
C MET A 39 -0.59 9.15 -15.02
N LEU A 40 -1.08 10.34 -14.64
CA LEU A 40 -0.86 10.90 -13.31
C LEU A 40 -1.51 10.05 -12.21
N VAL A 41 -2.74 9.60 -12.44
CA VAL A 41 -3.44 8.73 -11.48
C VAL A 41 -2.75 7.38 -11.37
N ALA A 42 -2.35 6.77 -12.49
CA ALA A 42 -1.63 5.52 -12.51
C ALA A 42 -0.26 5.64 -11.81
N TRP A 43 0.44 6.76 -11.98
CA TRP A 43 1.70 7.03 -11.29
C TRP A 43 1.51 7.08 -9.77
N ASN A 44 0.47 7.77 -9.30
CA ASN A 44 0.14 7.82 -7.86
C ASN A 44 -0.26 6.44 -7.32
N LEU A 45 -1.09 5.70 -8.04
CA LEU A 45 -1.46 4.33 -7.67
C LEU A 45 -0.26 3.38 -7.67
N ALA A 46 0.68 3.55 -8.61
CA ALA A 46 1.91 2.79 -8.66
C ALA A 46 2.79 3.07 -7.44
N GLY A 47 2.91 4.32 -7.00
CA GLY A 47 3.60 4.68 -5.76
C GLY A 47 2.98 4.03 -4.53
N ILE A 48 1.64 4.05 -4.41
CA ILE A 48 0.93 3.38 -3.31
C ILE A 48 1.12 1.87 -3.37
N ALA A 49 1.02 1.26 -4.56
CA ALA A 49 1.22 -0.17 -4.73
C ALA A 49 2.66 -0.59 -4.37
N ALA A 50 3.65 0.15 -4.85
CA ALA A 50 5.05 -0.06 -4.51
C ALA A 50 5.28 0.08 -2.99
N TYR A 51 4.76 1.14 -2.37
CA TYR A 51 4.82 1.31 -0.92
C TYR A 51 4.20 0.12 -0.19
N LYS A 52 3.02 -0.33 -0.59
CA LYS A 52 2.38 -1.50 0.01
C LYS A 52 3.17 -2.79 -0.16
N ILE A 53 3.90 -2.97 -1.26
CA ILE A 53 4.75 -4.16 -1.49
C ILE A 53 6.00 -4.07 -0.63
N PHE A 54 6.70 -2.93 -0.63
CA PHE A 54 7.93 -2.73 0.16
C PHE A 54 7.66 -2.73 1.67
N PHE A 55 6.61 -2.04 2.10
CA PHE A 55 6.23 -1.90 3.51
C PHE A 55 5.17 -2.94 3.92
N LYS A 56 4.94 -3.99 3.12
CA LYS A 56 4.02 -5.09 3.46
C LYS A 56 4.42 -5.78 4.76
N SER A 57 5.73 -5.82 5.03
CA SER A 57 6.35 -6.38 6.22
C SER A 57 6.88 -5.30 7.17
N SER A 58 6.45 -4.04 6.99
CA SER A 58 6.84 -2.98 7.91
C SER A 58 6.05 -3.10 9.20
N PRO A 59 6.76 -2.96 10.33
CA PRO A 59 6.26 -3.36 11.64
C PRO A 59 5.16 -2.43 12.18
N ASP A 60 5.02 -1.23 11.61
CA ASP A 60 4.17 -0.16 12.14
C ASP A 60 2.64 -0.42 12.02
N LYS A 61 2.21 -1.66 11.74
CA LYS A 61 0.79 -2.06 11.66
C LYS A 61 0.28 -2.82 12.87
N ASP A 62 1.16 -3.23 13.77
CA ASP A 62 0.75 -3.75 15.06
C ASP A 62 0.50 -2.53 15.97
N GLU A 63 -0.75 -2.03 16.02
CA GLU A 63 -1.14 -0.88 16.87
C GLU A 63 -0.77 -1.09 18.36
N ASP A 64 -0.55 -2.34 18.78
CA ASP A 64 -0.29 -2.73 20.15
C ASP A 64 1.21 -2.80 20.53
N LYS A 65 2.15 -2.67 19.58
CA LYS A 65 3.60 -2.80 19.86
C LYS A 65 4.36 -1.54 19.50
N SER A 66 5.21 -1.06 20.42
CA SER A 66 6.05 0.11 20.11
C SER A 66 7.04 -0.25 19.00
N SER A 67 7.37 0.68 18.09
CA SER A 67 8.30 0.40 16.99
C SER A 67 9.60 -0.27 17.47
N GLY A 68 10.10 0.09 18.66
CA GLY A 68 11.28 -0.52 19.26
C GLY A 68 11.14 -2.01 19.60
N GLU A 69 9.96 -2.47 20.01
CA GLU A 69 9.69 -3.88 20.34
C GLU A 69 9.68 -4.75 19.07
N ILE A 70 9.23 -4.20 17.94
CA ILE A 70 9.13 -4.96 16.69
C ILE A 70 10.48 -5.04 15.98
N TYR A 71 11.33 -4.02 16.11
CA TYR A 71 12.73 -4.11 15.67
C TYR A 71 13.51 -5.10 16.54
N ALA A 72 13.26 -5.11 17.86
CA ALA A 72 13.89 -6.04 18.77
C ALA A 72 13.50 -7.51 18.49
N ASP A 73 12.24 -7.81 18.13
CA ASP A 73 11.81 -9.16 17.73
C ASP A 73 12.56 -9.70 16.49
N ARG A 74 12.90 -8.83 15.53
CA ARG A 74 13.71 -9.26 14.37
C ARG A 74 15.17 -9.51 14.75
N LEU A 75 15.69 -8.73 15.70
CA LEU A 75 17.05 -8.88 16.21
C LEU A 75 17.16 -10.13 17.09
N SER A 76 16.15 -10.45 17.89
CA SER A 76 16.14 -11.64 18.75
C SER A 76 16.07 -12.94 17.94
N ARG A 77 15.48 -12.93 16.74
CA ARG A 77 15.58 -14.07 15.79
C ARG A 77 17.01 -14.31 15.26
N ARG A 78 17.89 -13.31 15.32
CA ARG A 78 19.29 -13.43 14.86
C ARG A 78 20.30 -13.50 16.00
N GLN A 79 19.95 -13.04 17.20
CA GLN A 79 20.85 -12.93 18.34
C GLN A 79 20.18 -13.47 19.60
N ASN A 80 20.97 -14.18 20.41
CA ASN A 80 20.48 -14.94 21.56
C ASN A 80 19.87 -14.08 22.68
N LYS A 81 20.20 -12.78 22.77
CA LYS A 81 19.64 -11.84 23.76
C LYS A 81 19.55 -10.43 23.18
N VAL A 82 18.40 -9.78 23.32
CA VAL A 82 18.20 -8.38 22.90
C VAL A 82 17.64 -7.57 24.07
N TYR A 83 18.29 -6.44 24.36
CA TYR A 83 17.91 -5.51 25.42
C TYR A 83 17.19 -4.31 24.81
N ILE A 84 16.00 -4.00 25.30
CA ILE A 84 15.26 -2.79 24.92
C ILE A 84 15.35 -1.79 26.06
N TYR A 85 15.92 -0.62 25.78
CA TYR A 85 15.96 0.51 26.70
C TYR A 85 14.92 1.56 26.29
N LYS A 86 13.92 1.80 27.12
CA LYS A 86 13.01 2.95 26.96
C LYS A 86 13.59 4.13 27.74
N MET A 87 13.97 5.18 27.03
CA MET A 87 14.49 6.42 27.62
C MET A 87 13.46 7.54 27.47
N ASP A 88 13.35 8.39 28.50
CA ASP A 88 12.64 9.66 28.41
C ASP A 88 13.56 10.76 28.95
N GLY A 89 13.85 11.76 28.12
CA GLY A 89 14.94 12.71 28.37
C GLY A 89 16.31 12.02 28.48
N PHE A 90 17.00 12.20 29.61
CA PHE A 90 18.30 11.59 29.91
C PHE A 90 18.22 10.43 30.93
N THR A 91 17.03 9.90 31.19
CA THR A 91 16.82 8.86 32.20
C THR A 91 16.15 7.63 31.60
N VAL A 92 16.69 6.45 31.92
CA VAL A 92 16.14 5.16 31.49
C VAL A 92 14.93 4.85 32.36
N LYS A 93 13.75 4.79 31.74
CA LYS A 93 12.48 4.54 32.44
C LYS A 93 12.17 3.06 32.59
N ASP A 94 12.54 2.25 31.60
CA ASP A 94 12.24 0.82 31.62
C ASP A 94 13.26 0.02 30.80
N THR A 95 13.59 -1.17 31.29
CA THR A 95 14.49 -2.13 30.63
C THR A 95 13.75 -3.45 30.48
N THR A 96 13.34 -3.76 29.24
CA THR A 96 12.70 -5.04 28.94
C THR A 96 13.71 -5.95 28.25
N VAL A 97 13.91 -7.14 28.82
CA VAL A 97 14.73 -8.20 28.21
C VAL A 97 13.80 -9.12 27.43
N LEU A 98 14.03 -9.26 26.13
CA LEU A 98 13.34 -10.27 25.34
C LEU A 98 14.18 -11.55 25.35
N ASP A 99 13.65 -12.59 25.99
CA ASP A 99 14.20 -13.93 25.84
C ASP A 99 13.94 -14.43 24.41
N PRO A 100 14.90 -15.15 23.80
CA PRO A 100 14.76 -15.63 22.43
C PRO A 100 13.57 -16.60 22.34
N LEU A 101 12.68 -16.36 21.38
CA LEU A 101 11.61 -17.31 21.05
C LEU A 101 12.26 -18.63 20.62
N GLU A 102 11.94 -19.73 21.32
CA GLU A 102 12.38 -21.07 20.93
C GLU A 102 11.91 -21.34 19.50
N VAL A 103 12.87 -21.45 18.59
CA VAL A 103 12.63 -21.85 17.20
C VAL A 103 12.38 -23.35 17.23
N ASP A 104 11.10 -23.73 17.19
CA ASP A 104 10.71 -25.12 16.97
C ASP A 104 11.26 -25.57 15.61
N LYS A 105 12.09 -26.61 15.63
CA LYS A 105 12.79 -27.14 14.46
C LYS A 105 12.01 -28.34 13.94
N ASP A 106 11.18 -28.12 12.92
CA ASP A 106 10.61 -29.18 12.07
C ASP A 106 11.42 -29.34 10.78
#